data_AF-A0A6A4SPW8-F1
#
_entry.id   AF-A0A6A4SPW8-F1
#
_cell.length_a   1.000
_cell.length_b   1.000
_cell.length_c   1.000
_cell.angle_alpha   90.00
_cell.angle_beta   90.00
_cell.angle_gamma   90.00
#
_symmetry.space_group_name_H-M   'P 1'
#
loop_
_entity.id
_entity.type
_entity.pdbx_description
1 polymer ?
#
loop_
_entity_poly.entity_id
_entity_poly.type
_entity_poly.pdbx_seq_one_letter_code
_entity_poly.pdbx_strand_id
1 'polypeptide(L)'
;MTKEEVKKTRAQRLCLNHGKNLYASGATTMAQGHKFQDLEEMGEALLEYVNSTQTDKLALMKAEHQALFDQHVETKKIVTQILKGKYVAQVYYLITKIKWEYETPPNILKGVHYGTDLATPINIDTTARSRSNVSDQLWGFVSTEW
;
A
#
# COMPACT_ATOMS: atom_id res chain seq x y z
N MET A 1 -47.38 37.09 73.90
CA MET A 1 -46.43 37.55 72.86
C MET A 1 -46.69 39.01 72.57
N THR A 2 -45.65 39.84 72.67
CA THR A 2 -45.77 41.29 72.46
C THR A 2 -45.52 41.65 70.98
N LYS A 3 -46.04 42.79 70.52
CA LYS A 3 -45.94 43.22 69.10
C LYS A 3 -44.49 43.33 68.58
N GLU A 4 -43.51 43.51 69.47
CA GLU A 4 -42.09 43.56 69.14
C GLU A 4 -41.49 42.18 68.81
N GLU A 5 -41.90 41.12 69.51
CA GLU A 5 -41.43 39.76 69.22
C GLU A 5 -41.86 39.30 67.83
N VAL A 6 -43.10 39.63 67.43
CA VAL A 6 -43.62 39.32 66.09
C VAL A 6 -42.85 40.05 64.99
N LYS A 7 -42.47 41.31 65.21
CA LYS A 7 -41.65 42.08 64.26
C LYS A 7 -40.24 41.52 64.15
N LYS A 8 -39.61 41.17 65.29
CA LYS A 8 -38.26 40.60 65.32
C LYS A 8 -38.23 39.24 64.61
N THR A 9 -39.22 38.37 64.85
CA THR A 9 -39.34 37.09 64.12
C THR A 9 -39.57 37.30 62.63
N ARG A 10 -40.38 38.29 62.22
CA ARG A 10 -40.63 38.57 60.79
C ARG A 10 -39.39 39.09 60.08
N ALA A 11 -38.63 40.00 60.71
CA ALA A 11 -37.37 40.52 60.17
C ALA A 11 -36.30 39.42 60.05
N GLN A 12 -36.17 38.55 61.06
CA GLN A 12 -35.22 37.45 61.05
C GLN A 12 -35.57 36.40 59.98
N ARG A 13 -36.86 36.16 59.73
CA ARG A 13 -37.33 35.27 58.66
C ARG A 13 -37.10 35.85 57.26
N LEU A 14 -37.25 37.17 57.10
CA LEU A 14 -36.94 37.88 55.84
C LEU A 14 -35.44 37.86 55.51
N CYS A 15 -34.56 38.11 56.48
CA CYS A 15 -33.12 38.06 56.27
C CYS A 15 -32.61 36.64 55.93
N LEU A 16 -33.13 35.60 56.59
CA LEU A 16 -32.77 34.21 56.24
C LEU A 16 -33.25 33.82 54.84
N ASN A 17 -34.43 34.26 54.42
CA ASN A 17 -34.97 33.93 53.10
C ASN A 17 -34.22 34.67 51.98
N HIS A 18 -33.81 35.92 52.22
CA HIS A 18 -33.04 36.68 51.23
C HIS A 18 -31.63 36.09 51.03
N GLY A 19 -30.96 35.70 52.12
CA GLY A 19 -29.66 35.01 52.05
C GLY A 19 -29.76 33.66 51.32
N LYS A 20 -30.77 32.83 51.64
CA LYS A 20 -30.97 31.52 51.00
C LYS A 20 -31.22 31.62 49.48
N ASN A 21 -31.97 32.62 49.03
CA ASN A 21 -32.22 32.82 47.60
C ASN A 21 -30.95 33.24 46.82
N LEU A 22 -30.09 34.06 47.42
CA LEU A 22 -28.83 34.48 46.79
C LEU A 22 -27.82 33.32 46.67
N TYR A 23 -27.69 32.47 47.70
CA TYR A 23 -26.84 31.28 47.63
C TYR A 23 -27.34 30.24 46.61
N ALA A 24 -28.65 30.04 46.51
CA ALA A 24 -29.25 29.13 45.52
C ALA A 24 -29.08 29.66 44.08
N SER A 25 -29.26 30.96 43.85
CA SER A 25 -29.07 31.58 42.54
C SER A 25 -27.62 31.51 42.07
N GLY A 26 -26.64 31.77 42.95
CA GLY A 26 -25.20 31.69 42.64
C GLY A 26 -24.71 30.26 42.37
N ALA A 27 -25.18 29.28 43.15
CA ALA A 27 -24.86 27.87 42.94
C ALA A 27 -25.44 27.33 41.63
N THR A 28 -26.63 27.80 41.24
CA THR A 28 -27.27 27.40 39.98
C THR A 28 -26.58 28.03 38.76
N THR A 29 -26.12 29.28 38.84
CA THR A 29 -25.33 29.90 37.76
C THR A 29 -23.94 29.28 37.58
N MET A 30 -23.28 28.87 38.68
CA MET A 30 -21.99 28.17 38.63
C MET A 30 -22.12 26.76 38.05
N ALA A 31 -23.17 26.02 38.45
CA ALA A 31 -23.45 24.69 37.92
C ALA A 31 -23.90 24.73 36.44
N GLN A 32 -24.64 25.76 36.03
CA GLN A 32 -25.05 25.95 34.64
C GLN A 32 -23.87 26.36 33.74
N GLY A 33 -22.94 27.18 34.24
CA GLY A 33 -21.71 27.57 33.53
C GLY A 33 -20.78 26.37 33.30
N HIS A 34 -20.57 25.53 34.31
CA HIS A 34 -19.77 24.31 34.18
C HIS A 34 -20.32 23.36 33.10
N LYS A 35 -21.65 23.22 33.04
CA LYS A 35 -22.34 22.35 32.09
C LYS A 35 -22.25 22.82 30.63
N PHE A 36 -22.08 24.12 30.41
CA PHE A 36 -21.87 24.69 29.08
C PHE A 36 -20.41 24.50 28.63
N GLN A 37 -19.47 24.59 29.57
CA GLN A 37 -18.04 24.43 29.33
C GLN A 37 -17.69 22.98 28.96
N ASP A 38 -18.28 22.00 29.64
CA ASP A 38 -18.13 20.57 29.31
C ASP A 38 -18.65 20.25 27.88
N LEU A 39 -19.68 20.98 27.43
CA LEU A 39 -20.26 20.81 26.10
C LEU A 39 -19.39 21.45 25.01
N GLU A 40 -18.78 22.60 25.31
CA GLU A 40 -17.83 23.28 24.41
C GLU A 40 -16.56 22.44 24.21
N GLU A 41 -15.99 21.91 25.30
CA GLU A 41 -14.83 21.01 25.26
C GLU A 41 -15.14 19.72 24.48
N MET A 42 -16.34 19.14 24.69
CA MET A 42 -16.81 18.00 23.90
C MET A 42 -16.96 18.33 22.42
N GLY A 43 -17.42 19.55 22.09
CA GLY A 43 -17.56 20.02 20.70
C GLY A 43 -16.21 20.16 19.99
N GLU A 44 -15.20 20.72 20.68
CA GLU A 44 -13.84 20.84 20.15
C GLU A 44 -13.19 19.47 19.93
N ALA A 45 -13.29 18.56 20.91
CA ALA A 45 -12.78 17.21 20.78
C ALA A 45 -13.41 16.45 19.60
N LEU A 46 -14.70 16.67 19.34
CA LEU A 46 -15.41 16.05 18.22
C LEU A 46 -14.98 16.65 16.87
N LEU A 47 -14.74 17.96 16.81
CA LEU A 47 -14.22 18.63 15.62
C LEU A 47 -12.80 18.15 15.29
N GLU A 48 -11.93 18.03 16.30
CA GLU A 48 -10.56 17.48 16.15
C GLU A 48 -10.61 16.02 15.67
N TYR A 49 -11.49 15.20 16.25
CA TYR A 49 -11.70 13.82 15.82
C TYR A 49 -12.16 13.73 14.35
N VAL A 50 -13.15 14.53 13.93
CA VAL A 50 -13.64 14.51 12.55
C VAL A 50 -12.54 14.94 11.56
N ASN A 51 -11.82 16.01 11.89
CA ASN A 51 -10.74 16.52 11.05
C ASN A 51 -9.61 15.49 10.91
N SER A 52 -9.11 14.95 12.03
CA SER A 52 -8.04 13.94 12.03
C SER A 52 -8.45 12.67 11.28
N THR A 53 -9.66 12.15 11.53
CA THR A 53 -10.13 10.92 10.88
C THR A 53 -10.24 11.06 9.37
N GLN A 54 -10.67 12.22 8.86
CA GLN A 54 -10.79 12.46 7.43
C GLN A 54 -9.42 12.65 6.77
N THR A 55 -8.49 13.34 7.43
CA THR A 55 -7.12 13.53 6.90
C THR A 55 -6.33 12.23 6.91
N ASP A 56 -6.45 11.42 7.96
CA ASP A 56 -5.70 10.17 8.10
C ASP A 56 -6.15 9.13 7.07
N LYS A 57 -7.46 9.01 6.86
CA LYS A 57 -8.02 8.13 5.82
C LYS A 57 -7.56 8.55 4.42
N LEU A 58 -7.54 9.85 4.14
CA LEU A 58 -7.06 10.37 2.87
C LEU A 58 -5.56 10.11 2.66
N ALA A 59 -4.75 10.31 3.69
CA ALA A 59 -3.32 10.04 3.66
C ALA A 59 -3.03 8.55 3.43
N LEU A 60 -3.75 7.66 4.13
CA LEU A 60 -3.66 6.22 3.95
C LEU A 60 -4.03 5.81 2.53
N MET A 61 -5.19 6.26 2.03
CA MET A 61 -5.65 5.97 0.67
C MET A 61 -4.64 6.44 -0.38
N LYS A 62 -4.03 7.60 -0.18
CA LYS A 62 -2.99 8.12 -1.08
C LYS A 62 -1.73 7.25 -1.05
N ALA A 63 -1.31 6.79 0.13
CA ALA A 63 -0.18 5.89 0.28
C ALA A 63 -0.43 4.52 -0.39
N GLU A 64 -1.62 3.94 -0.19
CA GLU A 64 -2.03 2.70 -0.83
C GLU A 64 -2.09 2.84 -2.36
N HIS A 65 -2.67 3.93 -2.86
CA HIS A 65 -2.72 4.20 -4.29
C HIS A 65 -1.30 4.36 -4.88
N GLN A 66 -0.40 5.04 -4.18
CA GLN A 66 0.99 5.17 -4.61
C GLN A 66 1.68 3.80 -4.66
N ALA A 67 1.52 2.97 -3.63
CA ALA A 67 2.09 1.63 -3.60
C ALA A 67 1.58 0.75 -4.75
N LEU A 68 0.27 0.80 -5.05
CA LEU A 68 -0.32 0.09 -6.18
C LEU A 68 0.21 0.62 -7.52
N PHE A 69 0.38 1.93 -7.66
CA PHE A 69 0.96 2.52 -8.86
C PHE A 69 2.40 2.05 -9.08
N ASP A 70 3.23 2.08 -8.04
CA ASP A 70 4.63 1.65 -8.11
C ASP A 70 4.71 0.15 -8.47
N GLN A 71 3.86 -0.68 -7.85
CA GLN A 71 3.75 -2.10 -8.19
C GLN A 71 3.30 -2.31 -9.64
N HIS A 72 2.36 -1.51 -10.15
CA HIS A 72 1.91 -1.57 -11.54
C HIS A 72 3.05 -1.25 -12.52
N VAL A 73 3.84 -0.21 -12.22
CA VAL A 73 5.01 0.17 -13.04
C VAL A 73 6.03 -0.97 -13.09
N GLU A 74 6.38 -1.57 -11.96
CA GLU A 74 7.33 -2.68 -11.94
C GLU A 74 6.77 -3.93 -12.65
N THR A 75 5.49 -4.24 -12.44
CA THR A 75 4.82 -5.35 -13.14
C THR A 75 4.88 -5.15 -14.65
N LYS A 76 4.56 -3.95 -15.14
CA LYS A 76 4.60 -3.61 -16.57
C LYS A 76 6.00 -3.79 -17.14
N LYS A 77 7.03 -3.38 -16.40
CA LYS A 77 8.43 -3.55 -16.78
C LYS A 77 8.81 -5.05 -16.88
N ILE A 78 8.48 -5.85 -15.86
CA ILE A 78 8.74 -7.30 -15.85
C ILE A 78 8.04 -7.98 -17.03
N VAL A 79 6.74 -7.72 -17.23
CA VAL A 79 5.98 -8.27 -18.36
C VAL A 79 6.61 -7.89 -19.70
N THR A 80 7.03 -6.63 -19.85
CA THR A 80 7.72 -6.18 -21.07
C THR A 80 9.02 -6.93 -21.31
N GLN A 81 9.82 -7.19 -20.26
CA GLN A 81 11.05 -7.96 -20.36
C GLN A 81 10.80 -9.43 -20.74
N ILE A 82 9.79 -10.07 -20.13
CA ILE A 82 9.39 -11.45 -20.45
C ILE A 82 8.96 -11.54 -21.92
N LEU A 83 8.11 -10.61 -22.39
CA LEU A 83 7.66 -10.59 -23.78
C LEU A 83 8.84 -10.40 -24.73
N LYS A 84 9.73 -9.43 -24.47
CA LYS A 84 10.95 -9.21 -25.27
C LYS A 84 11.83 -10.46 -25.32
N GLY A 85 12.07 -11.12 -24.18
CA GLY A 85 12.83 -12.36 -24.10
C GLY A 85 12.20 -13.48 -24.92
N LYS A 86 10.88 -13.62 -24.86
CA LYS A 86 10.12 -14.59 -25.67
C LYS A 86 10.28 -14.33 -27.17
N TYR A 87 10.15 -13.09 -27.64
CA TYR A 87 10.33 -12.76 -29.05
C TYR A 87 11.75 -13.04 -29.52
N VAL A 88 12.77 -12.66 -28.74
CA VAL A 88 14.17 -12.94 -29.06
C VAL A 88 14.43 -14.44 -29.17
N ALA A 89 13.97 -15.24 -28.20
CA ALA A 89 14.08 -16.69 -28.24
C ALA A 89 13.36 -17.31 -29.45
N GLN A 90 12.18 -16.79 -29.80
CA GLN A 90 11.44 -17.22 -30.99
C GLN A 90 12.21 -16.93 -32.28
N VAL A 91 12.80 -15.74 -32.42
CA VAL A 91 13.60 -15.37 -33.59
C VAL A 91 14.81 -16.30 -33.73
N TYR A 92 15.54 -16.57 -32.64
CA TYR A 92 16.64 -17.53 -32.67
C TYR A 92 16.19 -18.92 -33.10
N TYR A 93 15.04 -19.41 -32.62
CA TYR A 93 14.51 -20.69 -33.07
C TYR A 93 14.10 -20.66 -34.55
N LEU A 94 13.49 -19.57 -35.03
CA LEU A 94 13.08 -19.46 -36.44
C LEU A 94 14.28 -19.51 -37.38
N ILE A 95 15.38 -18.85 -37.02
CA ILE A 95 16.62 -18.81 -37.81
C ILE A 95 17.34 -20.15 -37.73
N THR A 96 17.58 -20.65 -36.52
CA THR A 96 18.49 -21.79 -36.32
C THR A 96 17.79 -23.13 -36.40
N LYS A 97 16.47 -23.18 -36.19
CA LYS A 97 15.68 -24.40 -35.99
C LYS A 97 16.19 -25.33 -34.88
N ILE A 98 17.01 -24.83 -33.94
CA ILE A 98 17.53 -25.61 -32.83
C ILE A 98 16.63 -25.46 -31.60
N LYS A 99 16.19 -26.59 -31.02
CA LYS A 99 15.55 -26.65 -29.71
C LYS A 99 16.56 -27.15 -28.67
N TRP A 100 16.83 -26.33 -27.67
CA TRP A 100 17.77 -26.65 -26.58
C TRP A 100 17.10 -27.43 -25.43
N GLU A 101 17.88 -28.29 -24.79
CA GLU A 101 17.56 -29.00 -23.55
C GLU A 101 18.24 -28.28 -22.38
N TYR A 102 17.45 -27.82 -21.41
CA TYR A 102 17.95 -26.96 -20.32
C TYR A 102 18.38 -27.74 -19.07
N GLU A 103 17.91 -28.98 -18.92
CA GLU A 103 18.23 -29.85 -17.77
C GLU A 103 19.56 -30.58 -17.99
N THR A 104 20.63 -29.82 -18.22
CA THR A 104 21.97 -30.34 -18.53
C THR A 104 23.06 -29.58 -17.76
N PRO A 105 24.27 -30.18 -17.59
CA PRO A 105 25.39 -29.48 -16.99
C PRO A 105 25.75 -28.21 -17.78
N PRO A 106 26.24 -27.14 -17.12
CA PRO A 106 26.46 -25.83 -17.75
C PRO A 106 27.50 -25.83 -18.88
N ASN A 107 28.39 -26.83 -18.89
CA ASN A 107 29.40 -27.03 -19.94
C ASN A 107 28.93 -27.93 -21.09
N ILE A 108 27.69 -28.42 -21.06
CA ILE A 108 27.12 -29.29 -22.10
C ILE A 108 26.01 -28.55 -22.82
N LEU A 109 26.21 -28.26 -24.11
CA LEU A 109 25.14 -27.77 -24.97
C LEU A 109 24.45 -28.95 -25.64
N LYS A 110 23.21 -29.20 -25.24
CA LYS A 110 22.42 -30.33 -25.74
C LYS A 110 21.10 -29.86 -26.35
N GLY A 111 20.72 -30.42 -27.49
CA GLY A 111 19.50 -30.02 -28.19
C GLY A 111 19.23 -30.86 -29.42
N VAL A 112 18.28 -30.42 -30.24
CA VAL A 112 17.91 -31.05 -31.51
C VAL A 112 17.71 -29.96 -32.56
N HIS A 113 18.36 -30.13 -33.72
CA HIS A 113 18.16 -29.30 -34.91
C HIS A 113 17.05 -29.89 -35.79
N TYR A 114 16.08 -29.06 -36.17
CA TYR A 114 14.93 -29.42 -37.01
C TYR A 114 14.98 -28.70 -38.38
N GLY A 115 15.98 -29.06 -39.19
CA GLY A 115 16.10 -28.57 -40.56
C GLY A 115 15.06 -29.18 -41.52
N THR A 116 15.32 -29.06 -42.82
CA THR A 116 14.52 -29.69 -43.90
C THR A 116 14.66 -31.22 -43.92
N ASP A 117 15.75 -31.73 -43.35
CA ASP A 117 16.07 -33.15 -43.27
C ASP A 117 15.61 -33.78 -41.94
N LEU A 118 16.16 -34.96 -41.63
CA LEU A 118 15.96 -35.64 -40.35
C LEU A 118 16.46 -34.79 -39.17
N ALA A 119 15.71 -34.83 -38.08
CA ALA A 119 16.07 -34.17 -36.84
C ALA A 119 17.44 -34.64 -36.35
N THR A 120 18.38 -33.70 -36.17
CA THR A 120 19.77 -34.01 -35.84
C THR A 120 20.06 -33.67 -34.37
N PRO A 121 20.48 -34.64 -33.54
CA PRO A 121 20.81 -34.37 -32.14
C PRO A 121 22.10 -33.55 -32.03
N ILE A 122 22.12 -32.61 -31.10
CA ILE A 122 23.27 -31.80 -30.72
C ILE A 122 23.68 -32.19 -29.30
N ASN A 123 24.96 -32.48 -29.10
CA ASN A 123 25.56 -32.71 -27.79
C ASN A 123 27.04 -32.26 -27.85
N ILE A 124 27.33 -31.08 -27.31
CA ILE A 124 28.64 -30.45 -27.37
C ILE A 124 29.14 -30.18 -25.95
N ASP A 125 30.30 -30.74 -25.61
CA ASP A 125 31.04 -30.33 -24.42
C ASP A 125 31.89 -29.08 -24.73
N THR A 126 31.63 -27.99 -24.00
CA THR A 126 32.29 -26.70 -24.17
C THR A 126 33.53 -26.54 -23.29
N THR A 127 33.86 -27.52 -22.43
CA THR A 127 34.94 -27.40 -21.44
C THR A 127 36.30 -27.09 -22.05
N ALA A 128 36.63 -27.72 -23.19
CA ALA A 128 37.92 -27.58 -23.85
C ALA A 128 37.84 -26.84 -25.20
N ARG A 129 36.69 -26.22 -25.51
CA ARG A 129 36.42 -25.62 -26.83
C ARG A 129 36.30 -24.11 -26.73
N SER A 130 36.84 -23.40 -27.72
CA SER A 130 36.66 -21.95 -27.82
C SER A 130 35.22 -21.62 -28.22
N ARG A 131 34.74 -20.45 -27.78
CA ARG A 131 33.38 -19.97 -28.12
C ARG A 131 33.17 -19.85 -29.63
N SER A 132 34.16 -19.36 -30.37
CA SER A 132 34.08 -19.25 -31.84
C SER A 132 33.93 -20.61 -32.50
N ASN A 133 34.73 -21.59 -32.10
CA ASN A 133 34.66 -22.94 -32.67
C ASN A 133 33.31 -23.63 -32.42
N VAL A 134 32.70 -23.41 -31.24
CA VAL A 134 31.35 -23.88 -30.96
C VAL A 134 30.33 -23.14 -31.83
N SER A 135 30.43 -21.82 -31.96
CA SER A 135 29.54 -21.03 -32.82
C SER A 135 29.61 -21.44 -34.29
N ASP A 136 30.81 -21.64 -34.84
CA ASP A 136 31.01 -22.06 -36.23
C ASP A 136 30.32 -23.40 -36.51
N GLN A 137 30.44 -24.35 -35.57
CA GLN A 137 29.73 -25.62 -35.68
C GLN A 137 28.21 -25.44 -35.65
N LEU A 138 27.69 -24.58 -34.78
CA LEU A 138 26.24 -24.36 -34.66
C LEU A 138 25.66 -23.67 -35.90
N TRP A 139 26.38 -22.70 -36.47
CA TRP A 139 25.97 -22.05 -37.71
C TRP A 139 26.03 -22.99 -38.91
N GLY A 140 26.88 -24.02 -38.88
CA GLY A 140 26.91 -25.06 -39.90
C GLY A 140 25.61 -25.87 -40.05
N PHE A 141 24.71 -25.85 -39.07
CA PHE A 141 23.38 -26.47 -39.19
C PHE A 141 22.39 -25.63 -39.99
N VAL A 142 22.62 -24.31 -40.09
CA VAL A 142 21.68 -23.38 -40.71
C VAL A 142 21.91 -23.37 -42.21
N SER A 143 20.89 -23.75 -42.99
CA SER A 143 20.99 -23.70 -44.45
C SER A 143 21.20 -22.27 -44.94
N THR A 144 22.08 -22.13 -45.93
CA THR A 144 22.38 -20.87 -46.61
C THR A 144 21.75 -20.79 -48.01
N GLU A 145 20.89 -21.74 -48.35
CA GLU A 145 20.10 -21.73 -49.58
C GLU A 145 18.96 -20.71 -49.48
N TRP A 146 18.64 -20.03 -50.60
CA TRP A 146 17.65 -18.93 -50.68
C TRP A 146 16.54 -19.26 -51.68
#